data_AF-A0A374BVA3-F1
#
_entry.id   AF-A0A374BVA3-F1
#
_cell.length_a   1.000
_cell.length_b   1.000
_cell.length_c   1.000
_cell.angle_alpha   90.00
_cell.angle_beta   90.00
_cell.angle_gamma   90.00
#
_symmetry.space_group_name_H-M   'P 1'
#
loop_
_entity.id
_entity.type
_entity.pdbx_description
1 polymer ?
#
loop_
_entity_poly.entity_id
_entity_poly.type
_entity_poly.pdbx_seq_one_letter_code
_entity_poly.pdbx_strand_id
1 'polypeptide(L)'
;MKAYASESYYIGVYLCGREPDISAAFNFYAMQATSLMKQYTLDNVDENDIPEEVKMCCCELAENIFKAEQEGGTQGVSSESVGGWSKSYESSDIRRQNADRAVHDIVYKWLSGTGLLYRGVR
;
A
#
# COMPACT_ATOMS: atom_id res chain seq x y z
N MET A 1 15.76 5.41 5.53
CA MET A 1 14.56 4.75 6.09
C MET A 1 14.56 3.31 5.63
N LYS A 2 14.37 2.34 6.53
CA LYS A 2 14.31 0.91 6.19
C LYS A 2 12.84 0.54 5.97
N ALA A 3 12.54 -0.18 4.89
CA ALA A 3 11.18 -0.67 4.65
C ALA A 3 10.83 -1.83 5.59
N TYR A 4 9.54 -1.96 5.96
CA TYR A 4 9.10 -3.05 6.82
C TYR A 4 9.13 -4.42 6.14
N ALA A 5 8.93 -4.47 4.82
CA ALA A 5 9.09 -5.68 4.02
C ALA A 5 10.20 -5.50 2.97
N SER A 6 10.93 -6.59 2.70
CA SER A 6 11.89 -6.68 1.59
C SER A 6 11.24 -7.28 0.35
N GLU A 7 11.83 -7.02 -0.81
CA GLU A 7 11.43 -7.68 -2.07
C GLU A 7 11.50 -9.21 -1.99
N SER A 8 12.51 -9.75 -1.29
CA SER A 8 12.61 -11.21 -1.07
C SER A 8 11.44 -11.78 -0.29
N TYR A 9 10.93 -11.05 0.71
CA TYR A 9 9.75 -11.45 1.47
C TYR A 9 8.47 -11.31 0.63
N TYR A 10 8.36 -10.21 -0.12
CA TYR A 10 7.24 -9.99 -1.04
C TYR A 10 7.07 -11.16 -2.02
N ILE A 11 8.16 -11.54 -2.70
CA ILE A 11 8.15 -12.61 -3.70
C ILE A 11 8.03 -13.99 -3.04
N GLY A 12 8.82 -14.24 -2.00
CA GLY A 12 8.97 -15.57 -1.42
C GLY A 12 7.87 -15.98 -0.45
N VAL A 13 7.20 -15.01 0.19
CA VAL A 13 6.20 -15.25 1.24
C VAL A 13 4.85 -14.65 0.87
N TYR A 14 4.78 -13.32 0.67
CA TYR A 14 3.51 -12.63 0.50
C TYR A 14 2.74 -13.10 -0.75
N LEU A 15 3.41 -13.22 -1.91
CA LEU A 15 2.74 -13.59 -3.15
C LEU A 15 2.24 -15.04 -3.16
N CYS A 16 2.84 -15.94 -2.36
CA CYS A 16 2.47 -17.36 -2.34
C CYS A 16 2.42 -18.00 -3.75
N GLY A 17 3.36 -17.64 -4.63
CA GLY A 17 3.42 -18.13 -6.02
C GLY A 17 2.56 -17.38 -7.04
N ARG A 18 1.88 -16.30 -6.64
CA ARG A 18 1.23 -15.36 -7.58
C ARG A 18 2.26 -14.55 -8.36
N GLU A 19 1.85 -14.06 -9.52
CA GLU A 19 2.64 -13.08 -10.26
C GLU A 19 2.73 -11.76 -9.49
N PRO A 20 3.91 -11.11 -9.46
CA PRO A 20 4.08 -9.84 -8.76
C PRO A 20 3.36 -8.71 -9.49
N ASP A 21 2.50 -7.98 -8.77
CA ASP A 21 1.94 -6.72 -9.28
C ASP A 21 3.05 -5.69 -9.50
N ILE A 22 4.03 -5.64 -8.59
CA ILE A 22 5.20 -4.75 -8.69
C ILE A 22 6.39 -5.56 -9.20
N SER A 23 6.65 -5.49 -10.51
CA SER A 23 7.74 -6.22 -11.15
C SER A 23 9.13 -5.57 -10.97
N ALA A 24 9.16 -4.27 -10.65
CA ALA A 24 10.39 -3.52 -10.40
C ALA A 24 10.15 -2.42 -9.36
N ALA A 25 11.18 -2.07 -8.60
CA ALA A 25 11.15 -1.02 -7.59
C ALA A 25 10.21 -1.27 -6.40
N PHE A 26 9.95 -2.54 -6.03
CA PHE A 26 9.19 -2.88 -4.82
C PHE A 26 9.68 -2.13 -3.57
N ASN A 27 11.00 -2.04 -3.39
CA ASN A 27 11.59 -1.33 -2.25
C ASN A 27 11.18 0.15 -2.16
N PHE A 28 10.94 0.82 -3.30
CA PHE A 28 10.45 2.20 -3.31
C PHE A 28 9.03 2.30 -2.74
N TYR A 29 8.12 1.46 -3.23
CA TYR A 29 6.74 1.40 -2.73
C TYR A 29 6.66 0.93 -1.28
N ALA A 30 7.50 -0.02 -0.89
CA ALA A 30 7.59 -0.51 0.47
C ALA A 30 8.07 0.58 1.46
N MET A 31 8.99 1.46 1.05
CA MET A 31 9.38 2.63 1.86
C MET A 31 8.22 3.61 2.04
N GLN A 32 7.44 3.87 0.99
CA GLN A 32 6.24 4.73 1.09
C GLN A 32 5.19 4.11 2.02
N ALA A 33 4.90 2.82 1.85
CA ALA A 33 4.00 2.06 2.70
C ALA A 33 4.45 2.11 4.17
N THR A 34 5.74 1.92 4.44
CA THR A 34 6.33 2.00 5.78
C THR A 34 6.09 3.38 6.40
N SER A 35 6.27 4.46 5.63
CA SER A 35 6.05 5.83 6.11
C SER A 35 4.59 6.08 6.47
N LEU A 36 3.64 5.58 5.68
CA LEU A 36 2.22 5.66 6.01
C LEU A 36 1.89 4.84 7.26
N MET A 37 2.36 3.59 7.34
CA MET A 37 2.11 2.72 8.49
C MET A 37 2.61 3.34 9.81
N LYS A 38 3.79 3.97 9.80
CA LYS A 38 4.33 4.70 10.97
C LYS A 38 3.39 5.78 11.49
N GLN A 39 2.60 6.42 10.63
CA GLN A 39 1.60 7.41 11.06
C GLN A 39 0.45 6.77 11.86
N TYR A 40 0.09 5.53 11.53
CA TYR A 40 -0.97 4.78 12.22
C TYR A 40 -0.47 4.08 13.49
N THR A 41 0.79 3.66 13.50
CA THR A 41 1.41 2.99 14.67
C THR A 41 2.14 3.95 15.60
N LEU A 42 2.39 5.20 15.19
CA LEU A 42 3.25 6.17 15.88
C LEU A 42 4.61 5.57 16.27
N ASP A 43 5.28 4.96 15.29
CA ASP A 43 6.59 4.32 15.46
C ASP A 43 6.63 3.19 16.52
N ASN A 44 5.48 2.62 16.91
CA ASN A 44 5.37 1.52 17.87
C ASN A 44 5.81 0.13 17.33
N VAL A 45 6.43 0.07 16.15
CA VAL A 45 6.93 -1.18 15.56
C VAL A 45 8.42 -1.32 15.86
N ASP A 46 8.85 -2.46 16.40
CA ASP A 46 10.27 -2.75 16.56
C ASP A 46 10.93 -3.03 15.21
N GLU A 47 11.88 -2.18 14.80
CA GLU A 47 12.58 -2.31 13.52
C GLU A 47 13.62 -3.45 13.49
N ASN A 48 13.95 -4.01 14.66
CA ASN A 48 14.85 -5.17 14.79
C ASN A 48 14.10 -6.50 14.63
N ASP A 49 12.83 -6.54 15.05
CA ASP A 49 11.97 -7.72 14.97
C ASP A 49 10.58 -7.33 14.45
N ILE A 50 10.49 -7.23 13.13
CA ILE A 50 9.27 -6.80 12.45
C ILE A 50 8.27 -7.97 12.40
N PRO A 51 7.07 -7.85 13.01
CA PRO A 51 6.05 -8.89 12.99
C PRO A 51 5.58 -9.22 11.58
N GLU A 52 5.09 -10.44 11.39
CA GLU A 52 4.62 -10.91 10.09
C GLU A 52 3.45 -10.08 9.57
N GLU A 53 2.51 -9.70 10.45
CA GLU A 53 1.36 -8.85 10.10
C GLU A 53 1.80 -7.48 9.57
N VAL A 54 2.90 -6.93 10.10
CA VAL A 54 3.47 -5.66 9.63
C VAL A 54 4.09 -5.83 8.23
N LYS A 55 4.80 -6.93 7.99
CA LYS A 55 5.35 -7.21 6.65
C LYS A 55 4.24 -7.42 5.62
N MET A 56 3.21 -8.19 5.97
CA MET A 56 2.04 -8.42 5.10
C MET A 56 1.30 -7.12 4.79
N CYS A 57 1.08 -6.28 5.81
CA CYS A 57 0.50 -4.95 5.64
C CYS A 57 1.34 -4.07 4.71
N CYS A 58 2.67 -4.11 4.86
CA CYS A 58 3.59 -3.32 4.03
C CYS A 58 3.51 -3.74 2.56
N CYS A 59 3.47 -5.04 2.27
CA CYS A 59 3.33 -5.57 0.92
C CYS A 59 2.00 -5.17 0.27
N GLU A 60 0.86 -5.39 0.95
CA GLU A 60 -0.45 -5.04 0.40
C GLU A 60 -0.60 -3.53 0.19
N LEU A 61 -0.08 -2.73 1.12
CA LEU A 61 -0.10 -1.27 1.00
C LEU A 61 0.81 -0.79 -0.13
N ALA A 62 1.97 -1.42 -0.34
CA ALA A 62 2.86 -1.13 -1.47
C ALA A 62 2.16 -1.39 -2.81
N GLU A 63 1.48 -2.53 -2.97
CA GLU A 63 0.70 -2.84 -4.18
C GLU A 63 -0.43 -1.82 -4.40
N ASN A 64 -1.11 -1.39 -3.33
CA ASN A 64 -2.15 -0.37 -3.42
C ASN A 64 -1.60 0.99 -3.87
N ILE A 65 -0.45 1.42 -3.35
CA ILE A 65 0.22 2.67 -3.79
C ILE A 65 0.61 2.57 -5.27
N PHE A 66 1.19 1.45 -5.69
CA PHE A 66 1.57 1.22 -7.08
C PHE A 66 0.36 1.26 -8.02
N LYS A 67 -0.75 0.60 -7.66
CA LYS A 67 -2.00 0.63 -8.44
C LYS A 67 -2.56 2.05 -8.56
N ALA A 68 -2.62 2.78 -7.46
CA ALA A 68 -3.09 4.17 -7.45
C ALA A 68 -2.22 5.09 -8.34
N GLU A 69 -0.90 4.87 -8.36
CA GLU A 69 0.02 5.61 -9.24
C GLU A 69 -0.21 5.28 -10.72
N GLN A 70 -0.41 4.00 -11.07
CA GLN A 70 -0.71 3.62 -12.46
C GLN A 70 -2.04 4.20 -12.94
N GLU A 71 -3.06 4.21 -12.07
CA GLU A 71 -4.37 4.79 -12.37
C GLU A 71 -4.33 6.33 -12.48
N GLY A 72 -3.48 6.99 -11.69
CA GLY A 72 -3.26 8.43 -11.73
C GLY A 72 -2.31 8.92 -12.84
N GLY A 73 -1.36 8.07 -13.25
CA GLY A 73 -0.31 8.36 -14.23
C GLY A 73 -0.70 8.11 -15.69
N THR A 74 -1.89 7.57 -15.97
CA THR A 74 -2.43 7.44 -17.34
C THR A 74 -2.96 8.76 -17.93
N GLN A 75 -2.17 9.83 -17.77
CA GLN A 75 -2.20 11.02 -18.63
C GLN A 75 -0.89 11.08 -19.42
N GLY A 76 -0.68 10.19 -20.40
CA GLY A 76 0.58 10.28 -21.15
C GLY A 76 0.93 9.27 -22.25
N VAL A 77 0.16 8.21 -22.51
CA VAL A 77 0.40 7.35 -23.69
C VAL A 77 -0.91 7.01 -24.40
N SER A 78 -1.18 7.85 -25.41
CA SER A 78 -1.79 7.66 -26.72
C SER A 78 -2.60 6.40 -27.08
N SER A 79 -3.76 6.70 -27.67
CA SER A 79 -4.40 6.04 -28.83
C SER A 79 -5.07 4.67 -28.69
N GLU A 80 -6.31 4.68 -29.18
CA GLU A 80 -7.04 3.59 -29.86
C GLU A 80 -7.85 2.60 -29.02
N SER A 81 -9.16 2.93 -28.92
CA SER A 81 -10.35 2.04 -29.00
C SER A 81 -10.42 0.83 -28.06
N VAL A 82 -11.47 0.59 -27.28
CA VAL A 82 -12.84 0.23 -27.71
C VAL A 82 -13.74 0.23 -26.48
N GLY A 83 -14.99 0.67 -26.63
CA GLY A 83 -16.09 0.19 -25.79
C GLY A 83 -16.42 1.10 -24.61
N GLY A 84 -17.62 1.68 -24.64
CA GLY A 84 -18.08 2.62 -23.62
C GLY A 84 -18.04 2.03 -22.22
N TRP A 85 -17.13 2.54 -21.40
CA TRP A 85 -17.31 2.57 -19.96
C TRP A 85 -17.04 3.98 -19.51
N SER A 86 -18.09 4.61 -18.98
CA SER A 86 -18.08 5.95 -18.43
C SER A 86 -16.93 6.12 -17.45
N LYS A 87 -15.81 6.71 -17.89
CA LYS A 87 -14.84 7.37 -17.01
C LYS A 87 -15.54 8.61 -16.46
N SER A 88 -16.40 8.39 -15.47
CA SER A 88 -17.04 9.44 -14.70
C SER A 88 -15.94 10.36 -14.14
N TYR A 89 -16.13 11.66 -14.32
CA TYR A 89 -15.32 12.73 -13.73
C TYR A 89 -15.38 12.64 -12.19
N GLU A 90 -14.67 11.71 -11.57
CA GLU A 90 -14.38 11.80 -10.12
C GLU A 90 -13.39 12.94 -9.91
N SER A 91 -13.79 13.92 -9.10
CA SER A 91 -12.93 15.04 -8.70
C SER A 91 -11.70 14.53 -7.96
N SER A 92 -10.62 15.32 -7.99
CA SER A 92 -9.37 15.01 -7.27
C SER A 92 -9.60 14.75 -5.78
N ASP A 93 -10.57 15.42 -5.18
CA ASP A 93 -10.92 15.25 -3.77
C ASP A 93 -11.52 13.87 -3.47
N ILE A 94 -12.41 13.37 -4.33
CA ILE A 94 -13.01 12.03 -4.17
C ILE A 94 -11.93 10.96 -4.32
N ARG A 95 -11.05 11.10 -5.31
CA ARG A 95 -9.92 10.17 -5.50
C ARG A 95 -9.00 10.13 -4.29
N ARG A 96 -8.69 11.29 -3.72
CA ARG A 96 -7.88 11.39 -2.50
C ARG A 96 -8.57 10.73 -1.32
N GLN A 97 -9.86 10.98 -1.11
CA GLN A 97 -10.63 10.34 -0.04
C GLN A 97 -10.68 8.81 -0.20
N ASN A 98 -10.85 8.31 -1.43
CA ASN A 98 -10.83 6.88 -1.72
C ASN A 98 -9.46 6.26 -1.44
N ALA A 99 -8.38 6.95 -1.82
CA ALA A 99 -7.01 6.52 -1.51
C ALA A 99 -6.75 6.49 0.01
N ASP A 100 -7.11 7.55 0.72
CA ASP A 100 -6.97 7.63 2.18
C ASP A 100 -7.75 6.52 2.88
N ARG A 101 -8.97 6.23 2.40
CA ARG A 101 -9.80 5.13 2.90
C ARG A 101 -9.19 3.76 2.63
N ALA A 102 -8.66 3.54 1.42
CA ALA A 102 -7.99 2.28 1.08
C ALA A 102 -6.76 2.04 1.98
N VAL A 103 -5.95 3.08 2.22
CA VAL A 103 -4.82 3.01 3.16
C VAL A 103 -5.31 2.63 4.56
N HIS A 104 -6.33 3.31 5.07
CA HIS A 104 -6.93 3.01 6.37
C HIS A 104 -7.40 1.56 6.47
N ASP A 105 -8.16 1.09 5.48
CA ASP A 105 -8.77 -0.24 5.50
C ASP A 105 -7.70 -1.35 5.46
N ILE A 106 -6.64 -1.18 4.65
CA ILE A 106 -5.49 -2.12 4.62
C ILE A 106 -4.78 -2.16 5.97
N VAL A 107 -4.48 -0.99 6.56
CA VAL A 107 -3.79 -0.91 7.85
C VAL A 107 -4.58 -1.58 8.95
N TYR A 108 -5.89 -1.30 9.05
CA TYR A 108 -6.74 -1.90 10.08
C TYR A 108 -6.99 -3.39 9.87
N LYS A 109 -7.08 -3.85 8.61
CA LYS A 109 -7.18 -5.28 8.27
C LYS A 109 -6.05 -6.10 8.89
N TRP A 110 -4.81 -5.60 8.84
CA TRP A 110 -3.65 -6.34 9.33
C TRP A 110 -3.30 -6.04 10.78
N LEU A 111 -3.45 -4.80 11.24
CA LEU A 111 -2.87 -4.36 12.52
C LEU A 111 -3.89 -4.21 13.67
N SER A 112 -5.19 -4.33 13.42
CA SER A 112 -6.21 -4.14 14.47
C SER A 112 -6.07 -5.13 15.65
N GLY A 113 -5.62 -6.36 15.37
CA GLY A 113 -5.43 -7.42 16.37
C GLY A 113 -4.06 -7.42 17.06
N THR A 114 -3.09 -6.64 16.59
CA THR A 114 -1.68 -6.76 17.03
C THR A 114 -1.36 -5.88 18.24
N GLY A 115 -2.20 -4.88 18.53
CA GLY A 115 -1.90 -3.88 19.56
C GLY A 115 -0.90 -2.81 19.11
N LEU A 116 -0.46 -2.82 17.86
CA LEU A 116 0.50 -1.85 17.31
C LEU A 116 -0.14 -0.52 16.94
N LEU A 117 -1.43 -0.51 16.60
CA LEU A 117 -2.15 0.71 16.23
C LEU A 117 -2.28 1.67 17.42
N TYR A 118 -2.10 2.96 17.14
CA TYR A 118 -2.33 4.00 18.13
C TYR A 118 -3.79 4.03 18.58
N ARG A 119 -4.02 3.98 19.90
CA ARG A 119 -5.36 3.91 20.52
C ARG A 119 -5.84 5.24 21.13
N GLY A 120 -5.15 6.34 20.87
CA GLY A 120 -5.41 7.64 21.52
C GLY A 120 -4.76 7.75 22.90
N VAL A 121 -4.55 8.99 23.36
CA VAL A 121 -4.24 9.29 24.76
C VAL A 121 -5.56 9.25 25.54
N ARG A 122 -5.59 8.49 26.64
CA ARG A 122 -6.70 8.50 27.60
C ARG A 122 -6.64 9.73 28.50
#